data_AF-A0A553Z0Z4-F1
#
_entry.id   AF-A0A553Z0Z4-F1
#
_cell.length_a   1.000
_cell.length_b   1.000
_cell.length_c   1.000
_cell.angle_alpha   90.00
_cell.angle_beta   90.00
_cell.angle_gamma   90.00
#
_symmetry.space_group_name_H-M   'P 1'
#
loop_
_entity.id
_entity.type
_entity.pdbx_description
1 polymer ?
#
loop_
_entity_poly.entity_id
_entity_poly.type
_entity_poly.pdbx_seq_one_letter_code
_entity_poly.pdbx_strand_id
1 'polypeptide(L)'
;MTERQQERTAEGGVPTRIGQAVMLHRAGDREEARNRLAALWHELGPSADPLHRCTLAHYLAATQDTPRERLAWDLTALEAAEGFVTGGRPRT
;
A
#
# COMPACT_ATOMS: atom_id res chain seq x y z
N MET A 1 13.05 28.06 3.76
CA MET A 1 13.57 26.76 4.24
C MET A 1 12.54 25.98 5.08
N THR A 2 11.42 26.60 5.46
CA THR A 2 10.38 26.03 6.34
C THR A 2 9.30 25.23 5.61
N GLU A 3 8.95 25.56 4.35
CA GLU A 3 7.91 24.85 3.58
C GLU A 3 8.27 23.39 3.25
N ARG A 4 9.52 23.13 2.85
CA ARG A 4 10.00 21.75 2.61
C ARG A 4 9.99 20.88 3.88
N GLN A 5 10.05 21.48 5.06
CA GLN A 5 10.00 20.75 6.33
C GLN A 5 8.54 20.45 6.71
N GLN A 6 7.61 21.36 6.37
CA GLN A 6 6.18 21.26 6.65
C GLN A 6 5.47 20.21 5.79
N GLU A 7 5.82 20.09 4.50
CA GLU A 7 5.34 19.00 3.62
C GLU A 7 5.81 17.61 4.07
N ARG A 8 7.06 17.51 4.55
CA ARG A 8 7.64 16.26 5.08
C ARG A 8 7.03 15.80 6.41
N THR A 9 6.37 16.70 7.13
CA THR A 9 5.65 16.40 8.38
C THR A 9 4.15 16.17 8.17
N ALA A 10 3.59 16.55 7.01
CA ALA A 10 2.16 16.42 6.71
C ALA A 10 1.77 15.05 6.14
N GLU A 11 2.70 14.33 5.50
CA GLU A 11 2.45 13.01 4.90
C GLU A 11 3.61 12.08 5.21
N GLY A 12 3.46 11.17 6.17
CA GLY A 12 4.49 10.16 6.43
C GLY A 12 4.82 9.38 5.14
N GLY A 13 6.04 8.84 5.05
CA GLY A 13 6.41 8.01 3.89
C GLY A 13 5.43 6.86 3.66
N VAL A 14 5.47 6.25 2.47
CA VAL A 14 4.55 5.17 2.05
C VAL A 14 4.30 4.13 3.16
N PRO A 15 5.32 3.60 3.89
CA PRO A 15 5.09 2.69 5.02
C PRO A 15 4.23 3.27 6.14
N THR A 16 4.40 4.54 6.49
CA THR A 16 3.62 5.22 7.52
C THR A 16 2.16 5.36 7.10
N ARG A 17 1.90 5.74 5.85
CA ARG A 17 0.54 5.89 5.31
C ARG A 17 -0.19 4.55 5.24
N ILE A 18 0.51 3.48 4.86
CA ILE A 18 -0.01 2.11 4.96
C ILE A 18 -0.35 1.79 6.43
N GLY A 19 0.58 2.03 7.36
CA GLY A 19 0.38 1.77 8.79
C GLY A 19 -0.85 2.50 9.36
N GLN A 20 -1.07 3.75 8.99
CA GLN A 20 -2.24 4.54 9.40
C GLN A 20 -3.55 3.92 8.92
N ALA A 21 -3.63 3.50 7.65
CA ALA A 21 -4.83 2.84 7.12
C ALA A 21 -5.05 1.45 7.74
N VAL A 22 -3.98 0.72 8.05
CA VAL A 22 -4.07 -0.56 8.77
C VAL A 22 -4.62 -0.38 10.19
N MET A 23 -4.28 0.71 10.88
CA MET A 23 -4.87 1.01 12.19
C MET A 23 -6.38 1.23 12.10
N LEU A 24 -6.86 1.95 11.07
CA LEU A 24 -8.31 2.13 10.82
C LEU A 24 -8.99 0.78 10.59
N HIS A 25 -8.38 -0.07 9.75
CA HIS A 25 -8.90 -1.41 9.49
C HIS A 25 -9.02 -2.24 10.78
N ARG A 26 -7.98 -2.21 11.63
CA ARG A 26 -7.96 -2.90 12.93
C ARG A 26 -8.97 -2.34 13.93
N ALA A 27 -9.29 -1.04 13.84
CA ALA A 27 -10.33 -0.39 14.63
C ALA A 27 -11.75 -0.70 14.13
N GLY A 28 -11.90 -1.43 13.03
CA GLY A 28 -13.18 -1.80 12.44
C GLY A 28 -13.65 -0.86 11.33
N ASP A 29 -12.95 0.25 11.09
CA ASP A 29 -13.26 1.18 10.00
C ASP A 29 -12.67 0.68 8.68
N ARG A 30 -13.30 -0.37 8.16
CA ARG A 30 -12.87 -1.08 6.95
C ARG A 30 -13.02 -0.21 5.69
N GLU A 31 -14.08 0.59 5.61
CA GLU A 31 -14.37 1.43 4.46
C GLU A 31 -13.33 2.55 4.33
N GLU A 32 -13.05 3.29 5.41
CA GLU A 32 -12.04 4.34 5.37
C GLU A 32 -10.65 3.78 5.10
N ALA A 33 -10.31 2.64 5.70
CA ALA A 33 -9.06 1.94 5.41
C ALA A 33 -8.94 1.60 3.93
N ARG A 34 -10.00 1.05 3.32
CA ARG A 34 -10.05 0.72 1.89
C ARG A 34 -9.83 1.97 1.03
N ASN A 35 -10.53 3.05 1.34
CA ASN A 35 -10.44 4.30 0.59
C ASN A 35 -9.01 4.88 0.60
N ARG A 36 -8.36 4.90 1.76
CA ARG A 36 -6.98 5.40 1.90
C ARG A 36 -5.96 4.51 1.20
N LEU A 37 -6.10 3.20 1.34
CA LEU A 37 -5.22 2.24 0.67
C LEU A 37 -5.39 2.31 -0.87
N ALA A 38 -6.63 2.44 -1.36
CA ALA A 38 -6.91 2.56 -2.80
C ALA A 38 -6.37 3.88 -3.38
N ALA A 39 -6.54 5.00 -2.67
CA ALA A 39 -5.96 6.28 -3.08
C ALA A 39 -4.43 6.22 -3.16
N LEU A 40 -3.79 5.63 -2.13
CA LEU A 40 -2.34 5.43 -2.13
C LEU A 40 -1.89 4.50 -3.26
N TRP A 41 -2.66 3.47 -3.60
CA TRP A 41 -2.34 2.55 -4.70
C TRP A 41 -2.31 3.27 -6.04
N HIS A 42 -3.29 4.15 -6.28
CA HIS A 42 -3.33 4.97 -7.49
C HIS A 42 -2.17 5.96 -7.54
N GLU A 43 -1.85 6.60 -6.43
CA GLU A 43 -0.74 7.55 -6.32
C GLU A 43 0.63 6.90 -6.59
N LEU A 44 0.88 5.71 -6.03
CA LEU A 44 2.13 5.00 -6.22
C LEU A 44 2.39 4.61 -7.69
N GLY A 45 1.33 4.22 -8.40
CA GLY A 45 1.45 3.74 -9.77
C GLY A 45 2.28 2.46 -9.92
N PRO A 46 2.41 1.92 -11.14
CA PRO A 46 3.02 0.62 -11.40
C PRO A 46 4.55 0.58 -11.18
N SER A 47 5.22 1.72 -11.24
CA SER A 47 6.69 1.84 -11.08
C SER A 47 7.16 1.99 -9.63
N ALA A 48 6.25 1.99 -8.67
CA ALA A 48 6.62 2.07 -7.25
C ALA A 48 7.40 0.83 -6.80
N ASP A 49 8.12 1.00 -5.69
CA ASP A 49 8.89 -0.07 -5.06
C ASP A 49 8.03 -1.35 -4.89
N PRO A 50 8.51 -2.51 -5.37
CA PRO A 50 7.75 -3.75 -5.34
C PRO A 50 7.32 -4.19 -3.93
N LEU A 51 8.13 -3.93 -2.90
CA LEU A 51 7.77 -4.26 -1.51
C LEU A 51 6.63 -3.38 -1.02
N HIS A 52 6.64 -2.08 -1.34
CA HIS A 52 5.51 -1.20 -1.04
C HIS A 52 4.24 -1.61 -1.78
N ARG A 53 4.32 -1.95 -3.07
CA ARG A 53 3.16 -2.40 -3.86
C ARG A 53 2.60 -3.72 -3.33
N CYS A 54 3.46 -4.70 -3.03
CA CYS A 54 3.06 -5.97 -2.41
C CYS A 54 2.33 -5.74 -1.08
N THR A 55 2.95 -4.96 -0.19
CA THR A 55 2.40 -4.68 1.14
C THR A 55 1.04 -3.97 1.06
N LEU A 56 0.93 -2.98 0.17
CA LEU A 56 -0.30 -2.22 -0.03
C LEU A 56 -1.44 -3.09 -0.59
N ALA A 57 -1.16 -3.89 -1.64
CA ALA A 57 -2.13 -4.80 -2.22
C ALA A 57 -2.63 -5.84 -1.20
N HIS A 58 -1.74 -6.39 -0.37
CA HIS A 58 -2.09 -7.32 0.70
C HIS A 58 -3.08 -6.72 1.71
N TYR A 59 -2.83 -5.49 2.17
CA TYR A 59 -3.76 -4.83 3.09
C TYR A 59 -5.06 -4.41 2.41
N LEU A 60 -5.01 -4.02 1.13
CA LEU A 60 -6.22 -3.69 0.37
C LEU A 60 -7.11 -4.93 0.18
N ALA A 61 -6.53 -6.13 0.00
CA ALA A 61 -7.24 -7.40 -0.03
C ALA A 61 -8.04 -7.65 1.26
N ALA A 62 -7.43 -7.41 2.43
CA ALA A 62 -8.07 -7.60 3.72
C ALA A 62 -9.27 -6.68 3.96
N THR A 63 -9.34 -5.55 3.25
CA THR A 63 -10.48 -4.63 3.32
C THR A 63 -11.64 -4.98 2.40
N GLN A 64 -11.52 -5.94 1.47
CA GLN A 64 -12.61 -6.24 0.54
C GLN A 64 -13.75 -7.02 1.21
N ASP A 65 -14.98 -6.80 0.74
CA ASP A 65 -16.17 -7.44 1.31
C ASP A 65 -16.44 -8.81 0.68
N THR A 66 -16.02 -9.02 -0.57
CA THR A 66 -16.21 -10.30 -1.26
C THR A 66 -14.92 -11.13 -1.32
N PRO A 67 -15.00 -12.47 -1.24
CA PRO A 67 -13.84 -13.33 -1.44
C PRO A 67 -13.18 -13.18 -2.81
N ARG A 68 -13.97 -12.85 -3.84
CA ARG A 68 -13.49 -12.64 -5.21
C ARG A 68 -12.58 -11.42 -5.31
N GLU A 69 -13.01 -10.28 -4.78
CA GLU A 69 -12.22 -9.05 -4.79
C GLU A 69 -10.99 -9.18 -3.92
N ARG A 70 -11.13 -9.80 -2.75
CA ARG A 70 -9.99 -10.13 -1.88
C ARG A 70 -8.94 -10.93 -2.65
N LEU A 71 -9.35 -12.01 -3.33
CA LEU A 71 -8.43 -12.86 -4.09
C LEU A 71 -7.74 -12.09 -5.23
N ALA A 72 -8.45 -11.22 -5.94
CA ALA A 72 -7.86 -10.42 -7.01
C ALA A 72 -6.72 -9.52 -6.48
N TRP A 73 -6.90 -8.94 -5.29
CA TRP A 73 -5.85 -8.16 -4.63
C TRP A 73 -4.73 -9.02 -4.05
N ASP A 74 -5.03 -10.19 -3.49
CA ASP A 74 -4.00 -11.14 -3.03
C ASP A 74 -3.10 -11.61 -4.19
N LEU A 75 -3.67 -11.87 -5.37
CA LEU A 75 -2.89 -12.21 -6.58
C LEU A 75 -2.03 -11.03 -7.05
N THR A 76 -2.57 -9.81 -6.99
CA THR A 76 -1.80 -8.59 -7.30
C THR A 76 -0.61 -8.41 -6.34
N ALA A 77 -0.79 -8.75 -5.06
CA ALA A 77 0.30 -8.73 -4.08
C ALA A 77 1.37 -9.79 -4.38
N LEU A 78 0.95 -10.98 -4.78
CA LEU A 78 1.85 -12.06 -5.20
C LEU A 78 2.67 -11.65 -6.42
N GLU A 79 2.04 -11.12 -7.48
CA GLU A 79 2.74 -10.64 -8.69
C GLU A 79 3.79 -9.57 -8.36
N ALA A 80 3.47 -8.63 -7.47
CA ALA A 80 4.42 -7.61 -7.01
C ALA A 80 5.60 -8.23 -6.24
N ALA A 81 5.36 -9.25 -5.41
CA ALA A 81 6.40 -9.97 -4.68
C ALA A 81 7.28 -10.82 -5.61
N GLU A 82 6.70 -11.48 -6.61
CA GLU A 82 7.45 -12.25 -7.61
C GLU A 82 8.35 -11.34 -8.44
N GLY A 83 7.86 -10.17 -8.86
CA GLY A 83 8.68 -9.15 -9.52
C GLY A 83 9.88 -8.71 -8.68
N PHE A 84 9.72 -8.61 -7.35
CA PHE A 84 10.82 -8.31 -6.43
C PHE A 84 11.86 -9.43 -6.36
N VAL A 85 11.42 -10.69 -6.22
CA VAL A 85 12.30 -11.85 -6.05
C VAL A 85 13.06 -12.18 -7.35
N THR A 86 12.39 -12.06 -8.50
CA THR A 86 12.94 -12.40 -9.81
C THR A 86 13.73 -11.25 -10.45
N GLY A 87 13.38 -10.00 -10.15
CA GLY A 87 14.04 -8.81 -10.70
C GLY A 87 15.39 -8.46 -10.09
N GLY A 88 15.76 -9.09 -8.96
CA GLY A 88 17.00 -8.80 -8.24
C GLY A 88 16.96 -7.43 -7.54
N ARG A 89 17.44 -7.38 -6.29
CA ARG A 89 17.58 -6.12 -5.54
C ARG A 89 18.41 -5.13 -6.37
N PRO A 90 18.01 -3.84 -6.51
CA PRO A 90 18.93 -2.83 -7.06
C PRO A 90 20.18 -2.84 -6.19
N ARG A 91 21.33 -3.11 -6.82
CA ARG A 91 22.63 -3.08 -6.16
C ARG A 91 22.89 -1.63 -5.77
N THR A 92 22.77 -1.32 -4.48
CA THR A 92 23.37 -0.12 -3.87
C THR A 92 24.87 -0.30 -3.76
#